data_AF-A0A699VYT3-F1
#
_entry.id   AF-A0A699VYT3-F1
#
_cell.length_a   1.000
_cell.length_b   1.000
_cell.length_c   1.000
_cell.angle_alpha   90.00
_cell.angle_beta   90.00
_cell.angle_gamma   90.00
#
_symmetry.space_group_name_H-M   'P 1'
#
loop_
_entity.id
_entity.type
_entity.pdbx_description
1 polymer ?
#
loop_
_entity_poly.entity_id
_entity_poly.type
_entity_poly.pdbx_seq_one_letter_code
_entity_poly.pdbx_strand_id
1 'polypeptide(L)'
;DLKVIEPKNQSEEDEPPKVKLKELPPRLEYAFLGNNGEWSVIIAKDLSSNEKIDLINVLKTRKKAIAWKLTDIKGIDPEFCSHKILLEKAYSPKVQSHRRVNPKIHDVIKKEVEKLLDTGLIYPISDSP
;
A
#
# COMPACT_ATOMS: atom_id res chain seq x y z
N ASP A 1 7.50 -23.14 19.99
CA ASP A 1 7.56 -23.72 18.63
C ASP A 1 7.11 -22.69 17.60
N LEU A 2 8.07 -21.98 17.01
CA LEU A 2 7.83 -21.01 15.95
C LEU A 2 7.64 -21.77 14.63
N LYS A 3 6.42 -21.74 14.07
CA LYS A 3 6.18 -22.26 12.73
C LYS A 3 6.90 -21.35 11.73
N VAL A 4 7.94 -21.88 11.11
CA VAL A 4 8.57 -21.36 9.90
C VAL A 4 7.48 -21.23 8.85
N ILE A 5 7.15 -20.00 8.47
CA ILE A 5 6.22 -19.72 7.37
C ILE A 5 7.05 -19.87 6.09
N GLU A 6 6.87 -20.98 5.39
CA GLU A 6 7.46 -21.17 4.06
C GLU A 6 6.99 -20.06 3.10
N PRO A 7 7.87 -19.54 2.23
CA PRO A 7 7.48 -18.55 1.24
C PRO A 7 6.58 -19.23 0.21
N LYS A 8 5.28 -18.93 0.29
CA LYS A 8 4.31 -19.31 -0.72
C LYS A 8 4.63 -18.54 -2.00
N ASN A 9 5.42 -19.16 -2.88
CA ASN A 9 5.48 -18.82 -4.29
C ASN A 9 4.15 -19.23 -4.95
N GLN A 10 3.08 -18.50 -4.65
CA GLN A 10 1.89 -18.53 -5.47
C GLN A 10 2.01 -17.33 -6.41
N SER A 11 2.22 -17.63 -7.69
CA SER A 11 1.94 -16.71 -8.79
C SER A 11 0.45 -16.41 -8.76
N GLU A 12 0.03 -15.53 -7.86
CA GLU A 12 -1.29 -14.94 -7.87
C GLU A 12 -1.38 -14.13 -9.16
N GLU A 13 -2.27 -14.55 -10.05
CA GLU A 13 -2.57 -13.78 -11.25
C GLU A 13 -3.02 -12.38 -10.82
N ASP A 14 -2.43 -11.35 -11.42
CA ASP A 14 -2.73 -9.94 -11.15
C ASP A 14 -4.18 -9.66 -11.56
N GLU A 15 -5.14 -9.91 -10.66
CA GLU A 15 -6.52 -9.47 -10.86
C GLU A 15 -6.62 -7.95 -10.67
N PRO A 16 -7.36 -7.25 -11.55
CA PRO A 16 -7.52 -5.80 -11.47
C PRO A 16 -8.19 -5.38 -10.15
N PRO A 17 -7.72 -4.31 -9.49
CA PRO A 17 -8.36 -3.83 -8.28
C PRO A 17 -9.78 -3.35 -8.58
N LYS A 18 -10.75 -3.81 -7.78
CA LYS A 18 -12.15 -3.33 -7.84
C LYS A 18 -12.22 -1.91 -7.27
N VAL A 19 -11.97 -0.90 -8.11
CA VAL A 19 -12.00 0.52 -7.71
C VAL A 19 -13.35 1.13 -8.07
N LYS A 20 -14.05 1.68 -7.06
CA LYS A 20 -15.19 2.59 -7.30
C LYS A 20 -14.63 3.95 -7.72
N LEU A 21 -14.78 4.32 -9.00
CA LEU A 21 -14.32 5.61 -9.51
C LEU A 21 -15.05 6.75 -8.79
N LYS A 22 -14.28 7.66 -8.20
CA LYS A 22 -14.80 8.88 -7.58
C LYS A 22 -14.82 10.01 -8.58
N GLU A 23 -15.64 11.02 -8.33
CA GLU A 23 -15.59 12.27 -9.10
C GLU A 23 -14.23 12.93 -8.92
N LEU A 24 -13.63 13.37 -10.04
CA LEU A 24 -12.32 14.01 -10.07
C LEU A 24 -12.46 15.53 -10.21
N PRO A 25 -11.49 16.29 -9.68
CA PRO A 25 -11.36 17.71 -9.99
C PRO A 25 -11.28 17.95 -11.51
N PRO A 26 -11.71 19.13 -12.02
CA PRO A 26 -11.81 19.39 -13.46
C PRO A 26 -10.51 19.26 -14.27
N ARG A 27 -9.35 19.34 -13.59
CA ARG A 27 -8.01 19.24 -14.19
C ARG A 27 -7.51 17.80 -14.32
N LEU A 28 -8.23 16.82 -13.78
CA LEU A 28 -7.82 15.42 -13.77
C LEU A 28 -8.84 14.57 -14.54
N GLU A 29 -8.36 13.52 -15.17
CA GLU A 29 -9.18 12.54 -15.87
C GLU A 29 -8.67 11.12 -15.62
N TYR A 30 -9.55 10.14 -15.81
CA TYR A 30 -9.18 8.73 -15.75
C TYR A 30 -8.64 8.25 -17.11
N ALA A 31 -7.53 7.54 -17.07
CA ALA A 31 -7.01 6.72 -18.15
C ALA A 31 -6.96 5.26 -17.72
N PHE A 32 -7.01 4.34 -18.68
CA PHE A 32 -7.03 2.90 -18.42
C PHE A 32 -5.87 2.21 -19.13
N LEU A 33 -5.17 1.35 -18.40
CA LEU A 33 -4.03 0.61 -18.94
C LEU A 33 -4.44 -0.75 -19.53
N GLY A 34 -5.62 -1.29 -19.18
CA GLY A 34 -6.16 -2.56 -19.69
C GLY A 34 -7.23 -2.41 -20.77
N ASN A 35 -7.60 -3.53 -21.39
CA ASN A 35 -8.55 -3.57 -22.52
C ASN A 35 -10.02 -3.35 -22.11
N ASN A 36 -10.38 -3.58 -20.85
CA ASN A 36 -11.78 -3.57 -20.37
C ASN A 36 -12.05 -2.53 -19.25
N GLY A 37 -11.33 -1.40 -19.25
CA GLY A 37 -11.44 -0.41 -18.16
C GLY A 37 -10.75 -0.86 -16.86
N GLU A 38 -9.90 -1.88 -16.95
CA GLU A 38 -9.05 -2.34 -15.86
C GLU A 38 -7.83 -1.43 -15.70
N TRP A 39 -7.28 -1.38 -14.48
CA TRP A 39 -6.06 -0.63 -14.16
C TRP A 39 -6.21 0.86 -14.45
N SER A 40 -7.11 1.50 -13.72
CA SER A 40 -7.35 2.94 -13.84
C SER A 40 -6.19 3.73 -13.23
N VAL A 41 -5.78 4.77 -13.94
CA VAL A 41 -4.79 5.75 -13.51
C VAL A 41 -5.40 7.13 -13.67
N ILE A 42 -5.07 8.04 -12.76
CA ILE A 42 -5.50 9.44 -12.85
C ILE A 42 -4.39 10.23 -13.53
N ILE A 43 -4.71 10.88 -14.64
CA ILE A 43 -3.77 11.73 -15.39
C ILE A 43 -4.29 13.16 -15.48
N ALA A 44 -3.42 14.08 -15.89
CA ALA A 44 -3.79 15.46 -16.10
C ALA A 44 -4.59 15.62 -17.41
N LYS A 45 -5.72 16.34 -17.34
CA LYS A 45 -6.65 16.52 -18.45
C LYS A 45 -6.10 17.41 -19.55
N ASP A 46 -5.24 18.35 -19.18
CA ASP A 46 -4.60 19.38 -20.01
C ASP A 46 -3.44 18.87 -20.88
N LEU A 47 -3.07 17.59 -20.77
CA LEU A 47 -2.10 16.96 -21.66
C LEU A 47 -2.60 16.98 -23.12
N SER A 48 -1.68 17.19 -24.07
CA SER A 48 -2.00 17.04 -25.50
C SER A 48 -2.27 15.57 -25.85
N SER A 49 -2.99 15.33 -26.95
CA SER A 49 -3.32 13.96 -27.38
C SER A 49 -2.09 13.07 -27.55
N ASN A 50 -0.98 13.62 -28.07
CA ASN A 50 0.26 12.88 -28.26
C ASN A 50 0.91 12.52 -26.92
N GLU A 51 1.03 13.49 -26.01
CA GLU A 51 1.59 13.26 -24.67
C GLU A 51 0.78 12.24 -23.87
N LYS A 52 -0.56 12.26 -23.99
CA LYS A 52 -1.42 11.26 -23.36
C LYS A 52 -1.13 9.86 -23.86
N ILE A 53 -1.00 9.68 -25.18
CA ILE A 53 -0.70 8.38 -25.80
C ILE A 53 0.67 7.88 -25.32
N ASP A 54 1.69 8.74 -25.37
CA ASP A 54 3.05 8.40 -24.95
C ASP A 54 3.11 8.01 -23.47
N LEU A 55 2.46 8.79 -22.61
CA LEU A 55 2.37 8.50 -21.17
C LEU A 55 1.68 7.15 -20.91
N ILE A 56 0.53 6.90 -21.54
CA ILE A 56 -0.21 5.64 -21.37
C ILE A 56 0.64 4.45 -21.86
N ASN A 57 1.37 4.60 -22.95
CA ASN A 57 2.26 3.55 -23.47
C ASN A 57 3.39 3.21 -22.50
N VAL A 58 4.02 4.22 -21.90
CA VAL A 58 5.06 4.02 -20.86
C VAL A 58 4.47 3.31 -19.65
N LEU A 59 3.30 3.75 -19.17
CA LEU A 59 2.62 3.15 -18.02
C LEU A 59 2.19 1.70 -18.28
N LYS A 60 1.68 1.40 -19.48
CA LYS A 60 1.36 0.02 -19.91
C LYS A 60 2.60 -0.87 -19.90
N THR A 61 3.73 -0.37 -20.41
CA THR A 61 5.00 -1.09 -20.44
C THR A 61 5.53 -1.35 -19.03
N ARG A 62 5.35 -0.40 -18.11
CA ARG A 62 5.85 -0.46 -16.73
C ARG A 62 4.77 -0.81 -15.70
N LYS A 63 3.71 -1.51 -16.10
CA LYS A 63 2.57 -1.85 -15.23
C LYS A 63 2.98 -2.55 -13.93
N LYS A 64 4.01 -3.41 -13.98
CA LYS A 64 4.54 -4.15 -12.82
C LYS A 64 5.29 -3.28 -11.80
N ALA A 65 5.70 -2.07 -12.18
CA ALA A 65 6.38 -1.15 -11.28
C ALA A 65 5.40 -0.33 -10.42
N ILE A 66 4.11 -0.37 -10.77
CA ILE A 66 3.05 0.32 -10.04
C ILE A 66 2.48 -0.65 -9.01
N ALA A 67 2.40 -0.21 -7.76
CA ALA A 67 1.70 -0.96 -6.73
C ALA A 67 0.20 -0.70 -6.84
N TRP A 68 -0.58 -1.74 -7.15
CA TRP A 68 -2.02 -1.67 -7.33
C TRP A 68 -2.79 -2.15 -6.10
N LYS A 69 -2.21 -3.12 -5.40
CA LYS A 69 -2.64 -3.64 -4.10
C LYS A 69 -1.55 -3.36 -3.07
N LEU A 70 -1.92 -3.37 -1.79
CA LEU A 70 -0.95 -3.27 -0.68
C LEU A 70 0.11 -4.38 -0.74
N THR A 71 -0.26 -5.57 -1.20
CA THR A 71 0.64 -6.72 -1.40
C THR A 71 1.73 -6.47 -2.44
N ASP A 72 1.51 -5.55 -3.37
CA ASP A 72 2.46 -5.23 -4.43
C ASP A 72 3.61 -4.35 -3.92
N ILE A 73 3.37 -3.66 -2.79
CA ILE A 73 4.39 -2.85 -2.10
C ILE A 73 5.32 -3.80 -1.36
N LYS A 74 6.29 -4.37 -2.09
CA LYS A 74 7.35 -5.16 -1.49
C LYS A 74 8.28 -4.23 -0.69
N GLY A 75 8.29 -4.42 0.62
CA GLY A 75 9.29 -3.79 1.49
C GLY A 75 10.69 -4.33 1.21
N ILE A 76 11.70 -3.67 1.77
CA ILE A 76 13.05 -4.22 1.85
C ILE A 76 13.06 -5.24 2.99
N ASP A 77 13.68 -6.39 2.74
CA ASP A 77 13.88 -7.40 3.79
C ASP A 77 14.67 -6.78 4.96
N PRO A 78 14.14 -6.80 6.20
CA PRO A 78 14.86 -6.34 7.37
C PRO A 78 16.22 -7.03 7.59
N GLU A 79 16.40 -8.27 7.11
CA GLU A 79 17.68 -8.97 7.13
C GLU A 79 18.71 -8.32 6.20
N PHE A 80 18.25 -7.75 5.09
CA PHE A 80 19.12 -7.09 4.11
C PHE A 80 19.50 -5.67 4.55
N CYS A 81 18.52 -4.90 5.02
CA CYS A 81 18.75 -3.52 5.46
C CYS A 81 17.71 -3.11 6.51
N SER A 82 18.19 -2.74 7.69
CA SER A 82 17.35 -2.17 8.74
C SER A 82 17.81 -0.76 9.10
N HIS A 83 16.84 0.09 9.41
CA HIS A 83 17.12 1.43 9.92
C HIS A 83 17.20 1.36 11.44
N LYS A 84 18.33 1.80 12.01
CA LYS A 84 18.51 1.92 13.45
C LYS A 84 18.28 3.35 13.88
N ILE A 85 17.19 3.61 14.59
CA ILE A 85 16.96 4.90 15.25
C ILE A 85 17.91 4.99 16.44
N LEU A 86 18.81 5.98 16.43
CA LEU A 86 19.72 6.23 17.54
C LEU A 86 19.00 7.01 18.64
N LEU A 87 19.05 6.48 19.87
CA LEU A 87 18.52 7.12 21.06
C LEU A 87 19.67 7.64 21.94
N GLU A 88 19.43 8.72 22.68
CA GLU A 88 20.37 9.21 23.68
C GLU A 88 20.59 8.16 24.77
N LYS A 89 21.84 8.00 25.23
CA LYS A 89 22.22 6.96 26.20
C LYS A 89 21.46 7.02 27.53
N ALA A 90 20.98 8.20 27.91
CA ALA A 90 20.26 8.42 29.16
C ALA A 90 18.73 8.28 29.03
N TYR A 91 18.20 7.97 27.85
CA TYR A 91 16.77 7.93 27.61
C TYR A 91 16.17 6.55 27.86
N SER A 92 15.18 6.49 28.75
CA SER A 92 14.41 5.27 29.04
C SER A 92 13.13 5.19 28.17
N PRO A 93 12.70 4.00 27.73
CA PRO A 93 11.41 3.84 27.07
C PRO A 93 10.27 4.32 27.98
N LYS A 94 9.25 4.96 27.39
CA LYS A 94 8.07 5.45 28.11
C LYS A 94 6.80 4.85 27.52
N VAL A 95 6.06 4.11 28.33
CA VAL A 95 4.72 3.63 27.99
C VAL A 95 3.72 4.76 28.19
N GLN A 96 3.00 5.11 27.13
CA GLN A 96 1.88 6.05 27.20
C GLN A 96 0.56 5.28 27.27
N SER A 97 -0.39 5.76 28.07
CA SER A 97 -1.73 5.18 28.13
C SER A 97 -2.42 5.30 26.76
N HIS A 98 -3.05 4.21 26.31
CA HIS A 98 -3.82 4.22 25.08
C HIS A 98 -4.93 5.28 25.13
N ARG A 99 -5.02 6.12 24.09
CA ARG A 99 -6.04 7.17 24.01
C ARG A 99 -7.39 6.57 23.65
N ARG A 100 -8.46 7.06 24.25
CA ARG A 100 -9.83 6.62 23.90
C ARG A 100 -10.15 7.06 22.47
N VAL A 101 -10.51 6.09 21.63
CA VAL A 101 -10.97 6.32 20.26
C VAL A 101 -12.48 6.52 20.25
N ASN A 102 -12.99 7.38 19.37
CA ASN A 102 -14.43 7.55 19.18
C ASN A 102 -15.05 6.23 18.65
N PRO A 103 -16.06 5.66 19.32
CA PRO A 103 -16.68 4.40 18.90
C PRO A 103 -17.18 4.41 17.45
N LYS A 104 -17.62 5.56 16.93
CA LYS A 104 -18.14 5.68 15.55
C LYS A 104 -17.11 5.35 14.47
N ILE A 105 -15.82 5.54 14.75
CA ILE A 105 -14.72 5.28 13.80
C ILE A 105 -13.93 4.02 14.16
N HIS A 106 -14.22 3.40 15.31
CA HIS A 106 -13.48 2.23 15.81
C HIS A 106 -13.49 1.07 14.80
N ASP A 107 -14.65 0.77 14.23
CA ASP A 107 -14.79 -0.35 13.28
C ASP A 107 -14.03 -0.11 11.97
N VAL A 108 -13.89 1.14 11.56
CA VAL A 108 -13.09 1.50 10.37
C VAL A 108 -11.60 1.32 10.66
N ILE A 109 -11.13 1.77 11.83
CA ILE A 109 -9.74 1.63 12.26
C ILE A 109 -9.40 0.15 12.38
N LYS A 110 -10.24 -0.64 13.05
CA LYS A 110 -10.01 -2.08 13.23
C LYS A 110 -9.84 -2.80 11.88
N LYS A 111 -10.74 -2.54 10.93
CA LYS A 111 -10.65 -3.11 9.57
C LYS A 111 -9.36 -2.72 8.86
N GLU A 112 -8.88 -1.50 9.06
CA GLU A 112 -7.64 -1.06 8.40
C GLU A 112 -6.41 -1.68 9.05
N VAL A 113 -6.38 -1.80 10.38
CA VAL A 113 -5.31 -2.50 11.12
C VAL A 113 -5.24 -3.98 10.70
N GLU A 114 -6.39 -4.66 10.58
CA GLU A 114 -6.45 -6.05 10.12
C GLU A 114 -5.86 -6.20 8.70
N LYS A 115 -6.18 -5.31 7.75
CA LYS A 115 -5.56 -5.33 6.41
C LYS A 115 -4.04 -5.16 6.46
N LEU A 116 -3.53 -4.29 7.32
CA LEU A 116 -2.09 -4.07 7.45
C LEU A 116 -1.37 -5.27 8.09
N LEU A 117 -2.05 -5.97 9.01
CA LEU A 117 -1.56 -7.23 9.60
C LEU A 117 -1.54 -8.35 8.55
N ASP A 118 -2.62 -8.51 7.78
CA ASP A 118 -2.74 -9.55 6.76
C ASP A 118 -1.67 -9.41 5.66
N THR A 119 -1.30 -8.17 5.34
CA THR A 119 -0.25 -7.86 4.35
C THR A 119 1.17 -7.93 4.92
N GLY A 120 1.33 -8.13 6.23
CA GLY A 120 2.63 -8.19 6.90
C GLY A 120 3.36 -6.86 7.01
N LEU A 121 2.72 -5.72 6.69
CA LEU A 121 3.31 -4.39 6.85
C LEU A 121 3.51 -4.02 8.32
N ILE A 122 2.59 -4.49 9.18
CA ILE A 122 2.72 -4.41 10.64
C ILE A 122 2.65 -5.82 11.20
N TYR A 123 3.29 -6.01 12.35
CA TYR A 123 3.28 -7.28 13.08
C TYR A 123 3.08 -7.01 14.57
N PRO A 124 2.46 -7.95 15.30
CA PRO A 124 2.34 -7.83 16.74
C PRO A 124 3.73 -7.84 17.35
N ILE A 125 4.03 -6.80 18.13
CA ILE A 125 5.22 -6.75 18.98
C ILE A 125 4.84 -7.17 20.39
N SER A 126 5.70 -7.96 21.01
CA SER A 126 5.58 -8.28 22.43
C SER A 126 6.31 -7.20 23.23
N ASP A 127 5.63 -6.09 23.51
CA ASP A 127 6.07 -5.20 24.59
C ASP A 127 5.39 -5.66 25.89
N SER A 128 6.04 -6.66 26.50
CA SER A 128 5.88 -7.01 27.91
C SER A 128 6.19 -5.80 28.79
N PRO A 129 5.49 -5.68 29.91
CA PRO A 129 5.97 -6.24 31.17
C PRO A 129 5.56 -7.69 31.39
#